data_AF-A0A3N5FBU5-F1
#
_entry.id   AF-A0A3N5FBU5-F1
#
_cell.length_a   1.000
_cell.length_b   1.000
_cell.length_c   1.000
_cell.angle_alpha   90.00
_cell.angle_beta   90.00
_cell.angle_gamma   90.00
#
_symmetry.space_group_name_H-M   'P 1'
#
loop_
_entity.id
_entity.type
_entity.pdbx_description
1 polymer ?
#
loop_
_entity_poly.entity_id
_entity_poly.type
_entity_poly.pdbx_seq_one_letter_code
_entity_poly.pdbx_strand_id
1 'polypeptide(L)' 'MDKIRTLNLKVHFEDRAEAASCLQGLRQIPGASVNVVRGRVTPRDANYDLEIRGPGRELDQAIRDLKRMGNPTVNEA' A
#
# COMPACT_ATOMS: atom_id res chain seq x y z
N MET A 1 -0.88 -14.15 -19.97
CA MET A 1 -1.34 -12.79 -19.61
C MET A 1 -1.63 -12.78 -18.13
N ASP A 2 -0.82 -12.10 -17.35
CA ASP A 2 -1.14 -11.85 -15.94
C ASP A 2 -2.44 -11.06 -15.86
N LYS A 3 -3.41 -11.57 -15.10
CA LYS A 3 -4.69 -10.88 -14.92
C LYS A 3 -4.43 -9.62 -14.10
N ILE A 4 -4.82 -8.46 -14.65
CA ILE A 4 -4.87 -7.22 -13.89
C ILE A 4 -5.91 -7.39 -12.78
N ARG A 5 -5.52 -7.06 -11.56
CA ARG A 5 -6.38 -7.08 -10.38
C ARG A 5 -6.36 -5.72 -9.71
N THR A 6 -7.38 -5.47 -8.90
CA THR A 6 -7.47 -4.31 -8.02
C THR A 6 -7.51 -4.81 -6.59
N LEU A 7 -6.75 -4.19 -5.71
CA LEU A 7 -6.62 -4.50 -4.30
C LEU A 7 -6.90 -3.25 -3.49
N ASN A 8 -7.82 -3.36 -2.54
CA ASN A 8 -8.10 -2.31 -1.58
C ASN A 8 -7.36 -2.63 -0.29
N LEU A 9 -6.44 -1.76 0.09
CA LEU A 9 -5.60 -1.92 1.27
C LEU A 9 -5.87 -0.78 2.24
N LYS A 10 -6.20 -1.12 3.48
CA LYS A 10 -6.12 -0.17 4.59
C LYS A 10 -4.76 -0.32 5.23
N VAL A 11 -4.04 0.78 5.40
CA VAL A 11 -2.71 0.80 6.03
C VAL A 11 -2.68 1.83 7.15
N HIS A 12 -2.09 1.44 8.26
CA HIS A 12 -1.90 2.26 9.45
C HIS A 12 -0.42 2.28 9.79
N PHE A 13 0.13 3.47 10.04
CA PHE A 13 1.52 3.66 10.44
C PHE A 13 1.56 4.51 11.70
N GLU A 14 2.39 4.13 12.66
CA GLU A 14 2.65 4.92 13.87
C GLU A 14 3.72 6.01 13.61
N ASP A 15 4.48 5.89 12.53
CA ASP A 15 5.46 6.89 12.08
C ASP A 15 5.11 7.44 10.68
N ARG A 16 5.15 8.77 10.55
CA ARG A 16 4.95 9.47 9.27
C ARG A 16 6.06 9.20 8.26
N ALA A 17 7.30 9.04 8.72
CA ALA A 17 8.45 8.77 7.84
C ALA A 17 8.34 7.37 7.22
N GLU A 18 7.87 6.39 8.00
CA GLU A 18 7.56 5.05 7.52
C GLU A 18 6.41 5.07 6.51
N ALA A 19 5.35 5.82 6.80
CA ALA A 19 4.23 5.99 5.88
C ALA A 19 4.65 6.57 4.51
N ALA A 20 5.49 7.61 4.53
CA ALA A 20 5.99 8.23 3.30
C ALA A 20 6.86 7.26 2.49
N SER A 21 7.78 6.56 3.16
CA SER A 21 8.64 5.55 2.55
C SER A 21 7.84 4.40 1.94
N CYS A 22 6.79 3.96 2.63
CA CYS A 22 5.90 2.92 2.16
C CYS A 22 5.15 3.34 0.89
N LEU A 23 4.49 4.51 0.90
CA LEU A 23 3.77 5.01 -0.27
C LEU A 23 4.71 5.21 -1.47
N GLN A 24 5.94 5.64 -1.22
CA GLN A 24 6.95 5.76 -2.28
C GLN A 24 7.32 4.40 -2.86
N GLY A 25 7.54 3.37 -2.02
CA GLY A 25 7.82 2.01 -2.48
C GLY A 25 6.69 1.42 -3.31
N LEU A 26 5.43 1.62 -2.90
CA LEU A 26 4.26 1.15 -3.65
C LEU A 26 4.17 1.78 -5.05
N ARG A 27 4.55 3.06 -5.20
CA ARG A 27 4.57 3.72 -6.52
C ARG A 27 5.64 3.17 -7.46
N GLN A 28 6.62 2.43 -6.96
CA GLN A 28 7.69 1.84 -7.76
C GLN A 28 7.35 0.45 -8.30
N ILE A 29 6.18 -0.12 -7.95
CA ILE A 29 5.74 -1.42 -8.44
C ILE A 29 5.52 -1.35 -9.96
N PRO A 30 6.25 -2.13 -10.77
CA PRO A 30 6.13 -2.08 -12.23
C PRO A 30 4.72 -2.47 -12.70
N GLY A 31 4.12 -1.63 -13.55
CA GLY A 31 2.80 -1.88 -14.12
C GLY A 31 1.63 -1.77 -13.12
N ALA A 32 1.89 -1.38 -11.87
CA ALA A 32 0.84 -1.07 -10.91
C ALA A 32 0.58 0.43 -10.81
N SER A 33 -0.67 0.77 -10.52
CA SER A 33 -1.15 2.11 -10.23
C SER A 33 -1.61 2.13 -8.78
N VAL A 34 -1.14 3.10 -8.00
CA VAL A 34 -1.53 3.27 -6.60
C VAL A 34 -2.36 4.53 -6.48
N ASN A 35 -3.60 4.38 -6.04
CA ASN A 35 -4.53 5.48 -5.75
C ASN A 35 -4.71 5.57 -4.24
N VAL A 36 -4.56 6.77 -3.69
CA VAL A 36 -4.95 7.05 -2.30
C VAL A 36 -6.41 7.46 -2.32
N VAL A 37 -7.30 6.56 -1.89
CA VAL A 37 -8.74 6.83 -1.81
C VAL A 37 -9.02 7.79 -0.65
N ARG A 38 -8.37 7.54 0.48
CA ARG A 38 -8.49 8.37 1.69
C ARG A 38 -7.18 8.38 2.45
N GLY A 39 -6.81 9.52 3.01
CA GLY A 39 -5.64 9.65 3.87
C GLY A 39 -5.93 10.55 5.07
N ARG A 40 -5.44 10.14 6.24
CA ARG A 40 -5.44 10.97 7.46
C ARG A 40 -4.07 10.86 8.12
N VAL A 41 -3.38 12.00 8.22
CA VAL A 41 -2.07 12.08 8.86
C VAL A 41 -2.15 12.98 10.08
N THR A 42 -1.78 12.46 11.24
CA THR A 42 -1.69 13.17 12.52
C THR A 42 -0.23 13.17 13.00
N PRO A 43 0.16 13.96 14.01
CA PRO A 43 1.52 13.91 14.58
C PRO A 43 1.92 12.57 15.16
N ARG A 44 0.95 11.69 15.43
CA ARG A 44 1.15 10.40 16.09
C ARG A 44 1.01 9.21 15.16
N ASP A 45 0.33 9.38 14.03
CA ASP A 45 -0.02 8.26 13.16
C ASP A 45 -0.40 8.73 11.74
N ALA A 46 -0.39 7.80 10.80
CA ALA A 46 -0.88 8.00 9.44
C ALA A 46 -1.73 6.80 9.01
N ASN A 47 -2.97 7.08 8.59
CA ASN A 47 -3.91 6.09 8.09
C ASN A 47 -4.21 6.37 6.62
N TYR A 48 -4.17 5.33 5.79
CA TYR A 48 -4.55 5.43 4.39
C TYR A 48 -5.45 4.28 3.96
N ASP A 49 -6.46 4.61 3.17
CA ASP A 49 -7.18 3.66 2.33
C ASP A 49 -6.59 3.79 0.91
N LEU A 50 -5.97 2.71 0.43
CA LEU A 50 -5.28 2.63 -0.85
C LEU A 50 -6.02 1.69 -1.78
N GLU A 51 -6.09 2.04 -3.05
CA GLU A 51 -6.49 1.16 -4.14
C GLU A 51 -5.26 0.93 -5.02
N ILE A 52 -4.83 -0.32 -5.17
CA ILE A 52 -3.70 -0.70 -6.02
C ILE A 52 -4.21 -1.56 -7.17
N ARG A 53 -3.96 -1.12 -8.40
CA ARG A 53 -4.36 -1.83 -9.61
C ARG A 53 -3.13 -2.22 -10.42
N GLY A 54 -2.95 -3.50 -10.73
CA GLY A 54 -1.77 -3.97 -11.45
C GLY A 54 -1.79 -5.47 -11.74
N PRO A 55 -0.69 -6.03 -12.30
CA PRO A 55 -0.54 -7.46 -12.51
C PRO A 55 -0.57 -8.22 -11.18
N GLY A 56 -1.38 -9.28 -11.08
CA GLY A 56 -1.56 -10.02 -9.83
C GLY A 56 -0.27 -10.46 -9.14
N ARG A 57 0.73 -10.94 -9.91
CA ARG A 57 2.04 -11.34 -9.37
C ARG A 57 2.79 -10.21 -8.68
N GLU A 58 2.78 -9.01 -9.27
CA GLU A 58 3.49 -7.85 -8.73
C GLU A 58 2.74 -7.27 -7.52
N LEU A 59 1.41 -7.34 -7.52
CA LEU A 59 0.60 -6.98 -6.36
C LEU A 59 0.85 -7.91 -5.17
N ASP A 60 0.93 -9.22 -5.40
CA ASP A 60 1.22 -10.21 -4.36
C ASP A 60 2.61 -9.95 -3.74
N GLN A 61 3.60 -9.59 -4.56
CA GLN A 61 4.93 -9.23 -4.09
C GLN A 61 4.90 -7.93 -3.26
N ALA A 62 4.21 -6.90 -3.75
CA ALA A 62 4.06 -5.64 -3.05
C ALA A 62 3.39 -5.79 -1.68
N ILE A 63 2.37 -6.64 -1.56
CA ILE A 63 1.72 -6.95 -0.28
C ILE A 63 2.69 -7.65 0.68
N ARG A 64 3.53 -8.57 0.18
CA ARG A 64 4.54 -9.21 1.01
C ARG A 64 5.58 -8.21 1.51
N ASP A 65 6.02 -7.31 0.66
CA ASP A 65 7.02 -6.30 1.02
C ASP A 65 6.43 -5.29 2.02
N LEU A 66 5.17 -4.88 1.83
CA LEU A 66 4.38 -4.11 2.81
C LEU A 66 4.34 -4.80 4.18
N LYS A 67 4.02 -6.09 4.23
CA LYS A 67 3.96 -6.87 5.47
C LYS A 67 5.34 -7.02 6.14
N ARG A 68 6.43 -7.00 5.36
CA ARG A 68 7.81 -7.08 5.85
C ARG A 68 8.36 -5.76 6.38
N MET A 69 7.93 -4.63 5.84
CA MET A 69 8.46 -3.30 6.21
C MET A 69 7.97 -2.77 7.56
N GLY A 70 7.06 -3.48 8.24
CA GLY A 70 6.73 -3.22 9.65
C GLY A 70 5.36 -2.57 9.84
N ASN A 71 4.44 -3.36 10.38
CA ASN A 71 3.18 -2.96 11.02
C ASN A 71 2.05 -2.23 10.27
N PRO A 72 1.97 -2.12 8.92
CA PRO A 72 0.68 -1.78 8.33
C PRO A 72 -0.28 -2.94 8.60
N THR A 73 -1.35 -2.69 9.34
CA THR A 73 -2.46 -3.65 9.45
C THR A 73 -3.18 -3.67 8.11
N VAL A 74 -2.70 -4.51 7.19
CA VAL A 74 -3.26 -4.66 5.84
C VAL A 74 -4.54 -5.47 5.93
N ASN A 75 -5.68 -4.80 5.76
CA ASN A 75 -6.96 -5.47 5.54
C ASN A 75 -7.28 -5.43 4.05
N GLU A 76 -7.35 -6.62 3.43
CA GLU A 76 -7.88 -6.80 2.09
C GLU A 76 -9.41 -6.70 2.21
N ALA A 77 -10.00 -5.66 1.63
CA ALA A 77 -11.45 -5.44 1.62
C ALA A 77 -12.13 -6.16 0.46
#